data_AF-A0A0R1MF43-F1
#
_entry.id   AF-A0A0R1MF43-F1
#
_cell.length_a   1.000
_cell.length_b   1.000
_cell.length_c   1.000
_cell.angle_alpha   90.00
_cell.angle_beta   90.00
_cell.angle_gamma   90.00
#
_symmetry.space_group_name_H-M   'P 1'
#
loop_
_entity.id
_entity.type
_entity.pdbx_description
1 polymer ?
#
loop_
_entity_poly.entity_id
_entity_poly.type
_entity_poly.pdbx_seq_one_letter_code
_entity_poly.pdbx_strand_id
1 'polypeptide(L)' 'MTIEHVAIDLNTSVQKINQILELDHVSPEDPWILKEYLSNKLQSQGIIGYPYSKLVGDFRDYWFLDTKKIANQQLSK' A
#
# COMPACT_ATOMS: atom_id res chain seq x y z
N MET A 1 -12.42 -6.92 -5.80
CA MET A 1 -12.07 -6.02 -4.68
C MET A 1 -12.41 -4.60 -5.11
N THR A 2 -13.03 -3.81 -4.24
CA THR A 2 -13.38 -2.40 -4.51
C THR A 2 -12.60 -1.47 -3.59
N ILE A 3 -12.54 -0.17 -3.90
CA ILE A 3 -11.77 0.80 -3.11
C ILE A 3 -12.30 0.98 -1.69
N GLU A 4 -13.61 0.80 -1.50
CA GLU A 4 -14.29 0.84 -0.21
C GLU A 4 -13.84 -0.31 0.69
N HIS A 5 -13.71 -1.52 0.12
CA HIS A 5 -13.18 -2.66 0.87
C HIS A 5 -11.72 -2.44 1.28
N VAL A 6 -10.91 -1.84 0.41
CA VAL A 6 -9.51 -1.49 0.75
C VAL A 6 -9.46 -0.48 1.89
N ALA A 7 -10.29 0.56 1.83
CA ALA A 7 -10.36 1.57 2.87
C ALA A 7 -10.78 0.98 4.22
N ILE A 8 -11.76 0.07 4.24
CA ILE A 8 -12.19 -0.64 5.45
C ILE A 8 -11.05 -1.50 6.01
N ASP A 9 -10.43 -2.34 5.19
CA ASP A 9 -9.38 -3.27 5.64
C ASP A 9 -8.15 -2.53 6.17
N LEU A 10 -7.81 -1.37 5.60
CA LEU A 10 -6.70 -0.50 6.06
C LEU A 10 -7.14 0.53 7.10
N ASN A 11 -8.37 0.45 7.61
CA ASN A 11 -8.94 1.36 8.60
C ASN A 11 -8.73 2.85 8.24
N THR A 12 -9.09 3.22 7.00
CA THR A 12 -8.91 4.56 6.46
C THR A 12 -10.13 5.00 5.62
N SER A 13 -10.05 6.17 4.97
CA SER A 13 -11.09 6.67 4.08
C SER A 13 -10.82 6.34 2.61
N VAL A 14 -11.88 6.25 1.81
CA VAL A 14 -11.75 6.13 0.34
C VAL A 14 -10.96 7.30 -0.24
N GLN A 15 -11.13 8.50 0.31
CA GLN A 15 -10.37 9.68 -0.09
C GLN A 15 -8.86 9.49 0.10
N LYS A 16 -8.44 8.94 1.25
CA LYS A 16 -7.02 8.66 1.51
C LYS A 16 -6.47 7.63 0.52
N ILE A 17 -7.22 6.57 0.22
CA ILE A 17 -6.79 5.58 -0.79
C ILE A 17 -6.62 6.25 -2.16
N ASN A 18 -7.55 7.10 -2.58
CA ASN A 18 -7.42 7.85 -3.83
C ASN A 18 -6.19 8.78 -3.82
N GLN A 19 -5.92 9.49 -2.72
CA GLN A 19 -4.72 10.32 -2.59
C GLN A 19 -3.44 9.49 -2.72
N ILE A 20 -3.41 8.28 -2.15
CA ILE A 20 -2.26 7.38 -2.28
C ILE A 20 -2.06 6.92 -3.73
N LEU A 21 -3.16 6.59 -4.43
CA LEU A 21 -3.11 6.18 -5.84
C LEU A 21 -2.58 7.30 -6.75
N GLU A 22 -2.98 8.54 -6.46
CA GLU A 22 -2.54 9.74 -7.19
C GLU A 22 -1.19 10.30 -6.71
N LEU A 23 -0.61 9.70 -5.65
CA LEU A 23 0.60 10.19 -4.98
C LEU A 23 0.48 11.66 -4.51
N ASP A 24 -0.73 12.09 -4.14
CA ASP A 24 -1.07 13.46 -3.75
C ASP A 24 -0.87 13.68 -2.24
N HIS A 25 0.18 14.42 -1.86
CA HIS A 25 0.48 14.79 -0.47
C HIS A 25 0.44 13.62 0.53
N VAL A 26 0.94 12.45 0.12
CA VAL A 26 1.01 11.25 0.97
C VAL A 26 2.39 11.04 1.57
N SER A 27 2.44 10.33 2.71
CA SER A 27 3.74 9.96 3.27
C SER A 27 4.42 8.94 2.38
N PRO A 28 5.76 8.91 2.31
CA PRO A 28 6.48 7.96 1.48
C PRO A 28 6.12 6.49 1.73
N GLU A 29 5.71 6.12 2.94
CA GLU A 29 5.30 4.74 3.27
C GLU A 29 3.92 4.37 2.75
N ASP A 30 3.00 5.33 2.57
CA ASP A 30 1.59 5.03 2.27
C ASP A 30 1.42 4.23 0.95
N PRO A 31 2.13 4.55 -0.15
CA PRO A 31 2.10 3.73 -1.37
C PRO A 31 2.65 2.31 -1.16
N TRP A 32 3.67 2.14 -0.32
CA TRP A 32 4.23 0.83 -0.01
C TRP A 32 3.27 -0.02 0.82
N ILE A 33 2.59 0.57 1.80
CA ILE A 33 1.54 -0.10 2.58
C ILE A 33 0.44 -0.61 1.65
N LEU A 34 -0.05 0.24 0.74
CA LEU A 34 -1.08 -0.15 -0.20
C LEU A 34 -0.60 -1.26 -1.15
N LYS A 35 0.64 -1.18 -1.66
CA LYS A 35 1.24 -2.25 -2.48
C LYS A 35 1.30 -3.57 -1.74
N GLU A 36 1.82 -3.61 -0.51
CA GLU A 36 1.97 -4.85 0.25
C GLU A 36 0.61 -5.46 0.59
N TYR A 37 -0.38 -4.64 0.97
CA TYR A 37 -1.75 -5.08 1.19
C TYR A 37 -2.35 -5.74 -0.07
N LEU A 38 -2.28 -5.06 -1.23
CA LEU A 38 -2.82 -5.57 -2.49
C LEU A 38 -2.10 -6.85 -2.92
N SER A 39 -0.77 -6.89 -2.79
CA SER A 39 0.05 -8.04 -3.14
C SER A 39 -0.32 -9.26 -2.29
N ASN A 40 -0.50 -9.08 -0.98
CA ASN A 40 -0.92 -10.14 -0.06
C ASN A 40 -2.32 -10.67 -0.39
N LYS A 41 -3.26 -9.80 -0.77
CA LYS A 41 -4.62 -10.21 -1.19
C LYS A 41 -4.61 -10.97 -2.52
N LEU A 42 -3.79 -10.57 -3.47
CA LEU A 42 -3.64 -11.31 -4.74
C LEU A 42 -2.98 -12.67 -4.52
N GLN A 43 -1.92 -12.71 -3.73
CA GLN A 43 -1.20 -13.94 -3.41
C GLN A 43 -2.10 -14.95 -2.67
N SER A 44 -2.92 -14.49 -1.72
CA SER A 44 -3.86 -15.38 -1.00
C SER A 44 -4.96 -15.97 -1.90
N GLN A 45 -5.22 -15.33 -3.05
CA GLN A 45 -6.13 -15.83 -4.09
C GLN A 45 -5.41 -16.65 -5.18
N GLY A 46 -4.08 -16.85 -5.06
CA GLY A 46 -3.28 -17.51 -6.08
C GLY A 46 -3.13 -16.70 -7.38
N ILE A 47 -3.43 -15.40 -7.35
CA ILE A 47 -3.35 -14.52 -8.51
C ILE A 47 -1.98 -13.86 -8.55
N ILE A 48 -1.32 -13.93 -9.71
CA ILE A 48 -0.09 -13.19 -9.96
C ILE A 48 -0.48 -11.80 -10.45
N GLY A 49 -0.17 -10.77 -9.65
CA GLY A 49 -0.40 -9.37 -10.02
C GLY A 49 0.54 -8.92 -11.14
N TYR A 50 0.13 -7.87 -11.86
CA TYR A 50 1.05 -7.16 -12.76
C TYR A 50 2.16 -6.48 -11.95
N PRO A 51 3.41 -6.48 -12.43
CA PRO A 51 4.50 -5.78 -11.76
C PRO A 51 4.18 -4.29 -11.59
N TYR A 52 4.51 -3.75 -10.43
CA TYR A 52 4.40 -2.32 -10.17
C TYR A 52 5.50 -1.57 -10.94
N SER A 53 5.14 -0.47 -11.60
CA SER A 53 6.07 0.30 -12.44
C SER A 53 6.93 1.31 -11.66
N LYS A 54 6.47 1.72 -10.47
CA LYS A 54 7.13 2.74 -9.62
C LYS A 54 7.59 2.24 -8.26
N LEU A 55 6.93 1.20 -7.73
CA LEU A 55 7.24 0.59 -6.44
C LEU A 55 8.00 -0.72 -6.65
N VAL A 56 9.27 -0.60 -7.03
CA VAL A 56 10.14 -1.72 -7.42
C VAL A 56 11.11 -2.09 -6.30
N GLY A 57 11.53 -3.35 -6.26
CA GLY A 57 12.44 -3.84 -5.22
C GLY A 57 11.76 -4.07 -3.87
N ASP A 58 12.56 -4.05 -2.81
CA ASP A 58 12.13 -4.29 -1.43
C ASP A 58 12.09 -2.99 -0.64
N PHE A 59 10.98 -2.70 0.03
CA PHE A 59 10.87 -1.48 0.83
C PHE A 59 11.89 -1.44 1.98
N ARG A 60 12.41 -2.60 2.41
CA ARG A 60 13.41 -2.74 3.47
C ARG A 60 14.79 -2.21 3.08
N ASP A 61 15.05 -2.06 1.79
CA ASP A 61 16.33 -1.55 1.28
C ASP A 61 16.40 -0.01 1.27
N TYR A 62 15.27 0.67 1.46
CA TYR A 62 15.21 2.13 1.48
C TYR A 62 15.36 2.67 2.91
N TRP A 63 16.51 3.27 3.19
CA TRP A 63 16.86 3.81 4.52
C TRP A 63 15.89 4.86 5.07
N PHE A 64 15.16 5.56 4.19
CA PHE A 64 14.26 6.65 4.55
C PHE A 64 12.83 6.19 4.87
N LEU A 65 12.51 4.89 4.70
CA LEU A 65 11.18 4.36 4.98
C LEU A 65 11.10 3.80 6.40
N ASP A 66 9.98 4.04 7.08
CA ASP A 66 9.63 3.28 8.28
C ASP A 66 9.12 1.88 7.89
N THR A 67 10.04 0.92 7.87
CA THR A 67 9.75 -0.48 7.50
C THR A 67 8.76 -1.16 8.45
N LYS A 68 8.69 -0.75 9.72
CA LYS A 68 7.75 -1.32 10.70
C LYS A 68 6.33 -0.84 10.42
N LYS A 69 6.18 0.44 10.08
CA LYS A 69 4.90 1.02 9.67
C LYS A 69 4.34 0.31 8.43
N ILE A 70 5.20 0.01 7.45
CA ILE A 70 4.83 -0.74 6.24
C ILE A 70 4.42 -2.19 6.58
N ALA A 71 5.25 -2.89 7.35
CA ALA A 71 4.98 -4.28 7.75
C ALA A 71 3.68 -4.44 8.55
N ASN A 72 3.34 -3.45 9.39
CA ASN A 72 2.11 -3.42 10.17
C ASN A 72 0.90 -2.88 9.39
N GLN A 73 1.08 -2.47 8.12
CA GLN A 73 0.05 -1.87 7.28
C GLN A 73 -0.63 -0.64 7.91
N GLN A 74 0.16 0.19 8.62
CA GLN A 74 -0.34 1.35 9.35
C GLN A 74 -0.25 2.62 8.49
N LEU A 75 -1.37 2.98 7.84
CA LEU A 75 -1.43 4.21 7.05
C LEU A 75 -1.21 5.46 7.91
N SER A 76 -0.62 6.46 7.29
CA SER A 76 -0.53 7.80 7.86
C SER A 76 -1.92 8.39 8.08
N LYS A 77 -2.06 9.14 9.17
CA LYS A 77 -3.29 9.89 9.46
C LYS A 77 -3.62 10.91 8.39
#